data_AF-A0A9D8RII9-F1
#
_entry.id   AF-A0A9D8RII9-F1
#
_cell.length_a   1.000
_cell.length_b   1.000
_cell.length_c   1.000
_cell.angle_alpha   90.00
_cell.angle_beta   90.00
_cell.angle_gamma   90.00
#
_symmetry.space_group_name_H-M   'P 1'
#
loop_
_entity.id
_entity.type
_entity.pdbx_description
1 polymer ?
#
loop_
_entity_poly.entity_id
_entity_poly.type
_entity_poly.pdbx_seq_one_letter_code
_entity_poly.pdbx_strand_id
1 'polypeptide(L)'
;MVIADHQHTDPLGVLNDLVNYKYDYTLFEKKWIVIDRDEIRSISSNSSGHPEENFVTALTEAEKLNIEVAWSNPCFEIFIVEHYMYRDTGGDRKDIQKKALELLCKDGKIKEESVIEDLKTINNLYDLLLPNKEKGFSNLKKLMNVQKDKSPMDANPGTRFHELVEVLEAYFD
;
A
#
# COMPACT_ATOMS: atom_id res chain seq x y z
N MET A 1 -7.86 17.99 -5.54
CA MET A 1 -6.78 17.04 -5.17
C MET A 1 -5.48 17.49 -5.83
N VAL A 2 -4.37 17.43 -5.12
CA VAL A 2 -3.02 17.64 -5.67
C VAL A 2 -2.22 16.38 -5.38
N ILE A 3 -1.52 15.85 -6.38
CA ILE A 3 -0.60 14.73 -6.23
C ILE A 3 0.81 15.34 -6.26
N ALA A 4 1.56 15.15 -5.18
CA ALA A 4 2.95 15.61 -5.12
C ALA A 4 3.82 14.76 -6.06
N ASP A 5 4.65 15.43 -6.85
CA ASP A 5 5.68 14.75 -7.64
C ASP A 5 6.67 14.10 -6.66
N HIS A 6 7.07 12.85 -6.89
CA HIS A 6 8.04 12.13 -6.06
C HIS A 6 9.22 11.63 -6.90
N GLN A 7 10.38 11.52 -6.28
CA GLN A 7 11.63 11.00 -6.87
C GLN A 7 12.09 9.71 -6.20
N HIS A 8 11.67 9.50 -4.95
CA HIS A 8 12.03 8.35 -4.14
C HIS A 8 10.90 7.32 -4.13
N THR A 9 11.26 6.09 -3.83
CA THR A 9 10.32 4.97 -3.66
C THR A 9 10.46 4.29 -2.29
N ASP A 10 11.46 4.66 -1.48
CA ASP A 10 11.57 4.22 -0.10
C ASP A 10 10.70 5.07 0.84
N PRO A 11 10.20 4.51 1.96
CA PRO A 11 9.24 5.19 2.83
C PRO A 11 9.64 6.60 3.28
N LEU A 12 10.87 6.78 3.75
CA LEU A 12 11.36 8.06 4.24
C LEU A 12 11.61 9.04 3.08
N GLY A 13 12.11 8.54 1.94
CA GLY A 13 12.23 9.33 0.73
C GLY A 13 10.88 9.88 0.24
N VAL A 14 9.82 9.06 0.27
CA VAL A 14 8.46 9.49 -0.10
C VAL A 14 7.94 10.60 0.83
N LEU A 15 8.17 10.47 2.14
CA LEU A 15 7.84 11.54 3.10
C LEU A 15 8.62 12.82 2.80
N ASN A 16 9.92 12.71 2.55
CA ASN A 16 10.78 13.85 2.24
C ASN A 16 10.33 14.55 0.95
N ASP A 17 9.89 13.81 -0.06
CA ASP A 17 9.39 14.37 -1.32
C ASP A 17 8.13 15.24 -1.08
N LEU A 18 7.22 14.80 -0.21
CA LEU A 18 6.05 15.59 0.17
C LEU A 18 6.45 16.85 0.95
N VAL A 19 7.35 16.72 1.94
CA VAL A 19 7.79 17.85 2.79
C VAL A 19 8.52 18.92 1.96
N ASN A 20 9.27 18.50 0.94
CA ASN A 20 10.00 19.39 0.05
C ASN A 20 9.23 19.70 -1.25
N TYR A 21 7.94 19.37 -1.31
CA TYR A 21 7.14 19.64 -2.48
C TYR A 21 7.13 21.15 -2.77
N LYS A 22 7.18 21.52 -4.06
CA LYS A 22 7.33 22.91 -4.54
C LYS A 22 6.27 23.88 -4.00
N TYR A 23 5.10 23.36 -3.62
CA TYR A 23 4.05 24.11 -2.96
C TYR A 23 4.04 23.76 -1.47
N ASP A 24 3.73 24.75 -0.65
CA ASP A 24 3.63 24.56 0.80
C ASP A 24 2.55 23.52 1.12
N TYR A 25 2.98 22.29 1.44
CA TYR A 25 2.09 21.18 1.77
C TYR A 25 1.26 21.46 3.04
N THR A 26 1.66 22.43 3.86
CA THR A 26 0.94 22.78 5.09
C THR A 26 -0.40 23.44 4.82
N LEU A 27 -0.60 24.00 3.62
CA LEU A 27 -1.85 24.62 3.17
C LEU A 27 -2.99 23.62 2.92
N PHE A 28 -2.69 22.33 2.84
CA PHE A 28 -3.70 21.30 2.61
C PHE A 28 -4.32 20.86 3.94
N GLU A 29 -5.62 20.59 3.95
CA GLU A 29 -6.31 20.09 5.14
C GLU A 29 -5.91 18.63 5.46
N LYS A 30 -5.87 17.78 4.42
CA LYS A 30 -5.49 16.38 4.48
C LYS A 30 -4.20 16.16 3.71
N LYS A 31 -3.24 15.48 4.32
CA LYS A 31 -1.94 15.13 3.73
C LYS A 31 -1.74 13.64 3.90
N TRP A 32 -1.42 12.95 2.82
CA TRP A 32 -1.26 11.50 2.83
C TRP A 32 0.02 11.12 2.08
N ILE A 33 0.71 10.11 2.60
CA ILE A 33 1.70 9.34 1.86
C ILE A 33 1.28 7.87 1.77
N VAL A 34 1.70 7.21 0.71
CA VAL A 34 1.46 5.77 0.48
C VAL A 34 2.82 5.08 0.45
N ILE A 35 3.02 4.09 1.32
CA ILE A 35 4.32 3.43 1.47
C ILE A 35 4.14 1.92 1.69
N ASP A 36 5.06 1.14 1.15
CA ASP A 36 5.16 -0.30 1.41
C ASP A 36 6.25 -0.58 2.44
N ARG A 37 6.06 -1.62 3.26
CA ARG A 37 7.12 -2.12 4.13
C ARG A 37 8.29 -2.69 3.33
N ASP A 38 7.99 -3.45 2.27
CA ASP A 38 8.92 -4.06 1.31
C ASP A 38 10.26 -4.43 1.94
N GLU A 39 10.26 -5.36 2.88
CA GLU A 39 11.44 -5.63 3.70
C GLU A 39 12.63 -6.19 2.89
N ILE A 40 13.86 -5.87 3.33
CA ILE A 40 15.08 -6.44 2.77
C ILE A 40 15.18 -7.92 3.16
N ARG A 41 15.20 -8.82 2.17
CA ARG A 41 15.24 -10.28 2.41
C ARG A 41 16.52 -11.00 2.02
N SER A 42 17.49 -10.33 1.40
CA SER A 42 18.78 -10.94 1.03
C SER A 42 19.93 -10.00 1.38
N ILE A 43 21.00 -10.52 1.96
CA ILE A 43 22.27 -9.81 2.21
C ILE A 43 23.23 -9.99 1.00
N SER A 44 22.72 -10.44 -0.15
CA SER A 44 23.49 -10.39 -1.40
C SER A 44 23.62 -8.93 -1.87
N SER A 45 24.68 -8.62 -2.62
CA SER A 45 25.01 -7.27 -3.11
C SER A 45 23.94 -6.56 -3.95
N ASN A 46 22.78 -7.20 -4.20
CA ASN A 46 21.62 -6.66 -4.92
C ASN A 46 20.33 -6.79 -4.09
N SER A 47 20.39 -6.59 -2.77
CA SER A 47 19.24 -6.55 -1.85
C SER A 47 18.16 -5.59 -2.36
N SER A 48 17.00 -6.10 -2.75
CA SER A 48 15.79 -5.29 -2.96
C SER A 48 15.03 -5.12 -1.64
N GLY A 49 14.41 -3.97 -1.42
CA GLY A 49 13.60 -3.66 -0.24
C GLY A 49 14.13 -2.48 0.58
N HIS A 50 13.48 -2.19 1.71
CA HIS A 50 13.76 -1.06 2.57
C HIS A 50 14.19 -1.49 3.98
N PRO A 51 15.18 -0.80 4.59
CA PRO A 51 15.53 -1.02 5.99
C PRO A 51 14.32 -0.79 6.91
N GLU A 52 14.25 -1.55 8.01
CA GLU A 52 13.21 -1.37 9.02
C GLU A 52 13.16 0.06 9.57
N GLU A 53 14.33 0.60 9.90
CA GLU A 53 14.45 1.96 10.43
C GLU A 53 13.86 3.00 9.47
N ASN A 54 13.99 2.82 8.15
CA ASN A 54 13.44 3.74 7.16
C ASN A 54 11.90 3.78 7.23
N PHE A 55 11.26 2.61 7.31
CA PHE A 55 9.80 2.51 7.43
C PHE A 55 9.28 3.07 8.78
N VAL A 56 9.91 2.69 9.89
CA VAL A 56 9.52 3.16 11.24
C VAL A 56 9.72 4.67 11.38
N THR A 57 10.83 5.19 10.86
CA THR A 57 11.12 6.64 10.87
C THR A 57 10.09 7.39 10.04
N ALA A 58 9.75 6.91 8.84
CA ALA A 58 8.73 7.55 8.01
C ALA A 58 7.38 7.65 8.73
N LEU A 59 6.94 6.59 9.41
CA LEU A 59 5.71 6.61 10.21
C LEU A 59 5.78 7.63 11.34
N THR A 60 6.88 7.63 12.10
CA THR A 60 7.08 8.49 13.27
C THR A 60 7.18 9.97 12.89
N GLU A 61 7.91 10.29 11.82
CA GLU A 61 8.07 11.67 11.35
C GLU A 61 6.80 12.19 10.66
N ALA A 62 6.09 11.35 9.91
CA ALA A 62 4.80 11.73 9.33
C ALA A 62 3.77 12.12 10.41
N GLU A 63 3.71 11.37 11.51
CA GLU A 63 2.83 11.68 12.65
C GLU A 63 3.16 13.07 13.26
N LYS A 64 4.44 13.38 13.48
CA LYS A 64 4.88 14.69 13.99
C LYS A 64 4.51 15.85 13.07
N LEU A 65 4.44 15.59 11.76
CA LEU A 65 4.09 16.56 10.72
C LEU A 65 2.59 16.59 10.41
N ASN A 66 1.76 15.82 11.14
CA ASN A 66 0.34 15.67 10.90
C ASN A 66 0.04 15.24 9.45
N ILE A 67 0.80 14.24 8.98
CA ILE A 67 0.66 13.59 7.68
C ILE A 67 0.18 12.15 7.94
N GLU A 68 -0.95 11.78 7.33
CA GLU A 68 -1.49 10.43 7.40
C GLU A 68 -0.68 9.48 6.52
N VAL A 69 -0.61 8.21 6.92
CA VAL A 69 0.18 7.20 6.20
C VAL A 69 -0.68 5.99 5.86
N ALA A 70 -0.95 5.82 4.56
CA ALA A 70 -1.55 4.62 3.99
C ALA A 70 -0.45 3.57 3.74
N TRP A 71 -0.01 2.91 4.81
CA TRP A 71 1.02 1.88 4.72
C TRP A 71 0.46 0.51 4.32
N SER A 72 1.31 -0.36 3.76
CA SER A 72 1.03 -1.79 3.55
C SER A 72 2.20 -2.67 4.01
N ASN A 73 1.90 -3.83 4.58
CA ASN A 73 2.90 -4.81 5.02
C ASN A 73 2.43 -6.24 4.64
N PRO A 74 3.20 -6.98 3.82
CA PRO A 74 4.53 -6.62 3.30
C PRO A 74 4.51 -5.63 2.12
N CYS A 75 3.41 -5.55 1.37
CA CYS A 75 3.31 -4.74 0.16
C CYS A 75 1.85 -4.40 -0.19
N PHE A 76 1.66 -3.41 -1.07
CA PHE A 76 0.35 -2.91 -1.50
C PHE A 76 -0.58 -3.99 -2.08
N GLU A 77 -0.04 -5.02 -2.73
CA GLU A 77 -0.84 -6.04 -3.41
C GLU A 77 -1.75 -6.85 -2.46
N ILE A 78 -1.59 -6.76 -1.13
CA ILE A 78 -2.59 -7.27 -0.18
C ILE A 78 -3.96 -6.63 -0.42
N PHE A 79 -4.01 -5.35 -0.83
CA PHE A 79 -5.24 -4.67 -1.20
C PHE A 79 -5.97 -5.41 -2.33
N ILE A 80 -5.23 -5.88 -3.34
CA ILE A 80 -5.79 -6.68 -4.45
C ILE A 80 -6.31 -8.03 -3.92
N VAL A 81 -5.50 -8.74 -3.12
CA VAL A 81 -5.87 -10.05 -2.57
C VAL A 81 -7.19 -9.96 -1.79
N GLU A 82 -7.34 -8.97 -0.92
CA GLU A 82 -8.54 -8.82 -0.07
C GLU A 82 -9.82 -8.56 -0.86
N HIS A 83 -9.74 -7.96 -2.07
CA HIS A 83 -10.91 -7.81 -2.95
C HIS A 83 -11.45 -9.15 -3.45
N TYR A 84 -10.61 -10.17 -3.56
CA TYR A 84 -11.03 -11.48 -4.06
C TYR A 84 -11.21 -12.52 -2.95
N MET A 85 -10.41 -12.47 -1.89
CA MET A 85 -10.49 -13.40 -0.77
C MET A 85 -9.96 -12.78 0.52
N TYR A 86 -10.53 -13.17 1.65
CA TYR A 86 -10.00 -12.77 2.96
C TYR A 86 -8.70 -13.55 3.26
N ARG A 87 -7.62 -12.84 3.61
CA ARG A 87 -6.35 -13.43 4.01
C ARG A 87 -5.76 -12.73 5.24
N ASP A 88 -5.62 -13.47 6.33
CA ASP A 88 -4.93 -13.02 7.55
C ASP A 88 -3.64 -13.80 7.84
N THR A 89 -3.30 -14.79 7.01
CA THR A 89 -2.01 -15.49 7.10
C THR A 89 -0.88 -14.65 6.53
N GLY A 90 0.14 -14.43 7.35
CA GLY A 90 1.38 -13.73 6.99
C GLY A 90 2.03 -14.31 5.73
N GLY A 91 2.71 -13.45 4.99
CA GLY A 91 3.39 -13.82 3.76
C GLY A 91 4.51 -12.86 3.45
N ASP A 92 5.34 -13.23 2.48
CA ASP A 92 6.31 -12.30 1.93
C ASP A 92 5.76 -11.56 0.73
N ARG A 93 6.46 -10.49 0.32
CA ARG A 93 6.05 -9.70 -0.83
C ARG A 93 5.81 -10.56 -2.07
N LYS A 94 6.70 -11.50 -2.38
CA LYS A 94 6.58 -12.35 -3.57
C LYS A 94 5.37 -13.27 -3.47
N ASP A 95 5.07 -13.80 -2.30
CA ASP A 95 3.91 -14.63 -2.04
C ASP A 95 2.60 -13.85 -2.22
N ILE A 96 2.52 -12.64 -1.63
CA ILE A 96 1.35 -11.76 -1.80
C ILE A 96 1.17 -11.36 -3.27
N GLN A 97 2.25 -10.97 -3.95
CA GLN A 97 2.22 -10.59 -5.37
C GLN A 97 1.81 -11.74 -6.29
N LYS A 98 2.34 -12.95 -6.06
CA LYS A 98 1.92 -14.15 -6.80
C LYS A 98 0.43 -14.41 -6.61
N LYS A 99 -0.08 -14.22 -5.39
CA LYS A 99 -1.50 -14.43 -5.11
C LYS A 99 -2.38 -13.39 -5.79
N ALA A 100 -1.99 -12.12 -5.74
CA ALA A 100 -2.69 -11.04 -6.44
C ALA A 100 -2.75 -11.31 -7.95
N LEU A 101 -1.61 -11.68 -8.56
CA LEU A 101 -1.52 -12.07 -9.97
C LEU A 101 -2.46 -13.23 -10.32
N GLU A 102 -2.38 -14.34 -9.56
CA GLU A 102 -3.25 -15.51 -9.74
C GLU A 102 -4.74 -15.14 -9.74
N LEU A 103 -5.15 -14.27 -8.81
CA LEU A 103 -6.54 -13.84 -8.65
C LEU A 103 -7.00 -12.97 -9.83
N LEU A 104 -6.18 -12.02 -10.27
CA LEU A 104 -6.49 -11.18 -11.43
C LEU A 104 -6.54 -11.98 -12.74
N CYS A 105 -5.64 -12.95 -12.94
CA CYS A 105 -5.68 -13.85 -14.09
C CYS A 105 -6.95 -14.71 -14.09
N LYS A 106 -7.29 -15.30 -12.93
CA LYS A 106 -8.48 -16.16 -12.77
C LYS A 106 -9.79 -15.40 -13.02
N ASP A 107 -9.82 -14.11 -12.68
CA ASP A 107 -10.96 -13.22 -12.92
C ASP A 107 -10.98 -12.64 -14.35
N GLY A 108 -9.99 -13.00 -15.19
CA GLY A 108 -9.87 -12.53 -16.58
C GLY A 108 -9.57 -11.04 -16.71
N LYS A 109 -9.06 -10.40 -15.64
CA LYS A 109 -8.71 -8.95 -15.64
C LYS A 109 -7.37 -8.68 -16.31
N ILE A 110 -6.50 -9.67 -16.31
CA ILE A 110 -5.21 -9.68 -17.00
C ILE A 110 -5.02 -11.05 -17.68
N LYS A 111 -3.98 -11.18 -18.51
CA LYS A 111 -3.73 -12.39 -19.30
C LYS A 111 -3.15 -13.50 -18.44
N GLU A 112 -3.44 -14.76 -18.77
CA GLU A 112 -2.95 -15.92 -18.01
C GLU A 112 -1.42 -16.02 -18.01
N GLU A 113 -0.76 -15.56 -19.08
CA GLU A 113 0.70 -15.53 -19.21
C GLU A 113 1.38 -14.34 -18.50
N SER A 114 0.62 -13.48 -17.83
CA SER A 114 1.18 -12.33 -17.12
C SER A 114 2.10 -12.74 -15.97
N VAL A 115 3.08 -11.88 -15.70
CA VAL A 115 4.07 -12.04 -14.62
C VAL A 115 3.88 -10.99 -13.54
N ILE A 116 4.55 -11.15 -12.39
CA ILE A 116 4.42 -10.22 -11.24
C ILE A 116 4.73 -8.78 -11.65
N GLU A 117 5.73 -8.58 -12.50
CA GLU A 117 6.14 -7.27 -13.00
C GLU A 117 5.01 -6.55 -13.74
N ASP A 118 4.10 -7.28 -14.38
CA ASP A 118 2.97 -6.69 -15.11
C ASP A 118 1.99 -5.98 -14.17
N LEU A 119 1.93 -6.36 -12.89
CA LEU A 119 1.08 -5.70 -11.89
C LEU A 119 1.38 -4.19 -11.80
N LYS A 120 2.63 -3.78 -12.03
CA LYS A 120 3.06 -2.37 -12.00
C LYS A 120 2.57 -1.55 -13.20
N THR A 121 2.10 -2.22 -14.25
CA THR A 121 1.66 -1.58 -15.50
C THR A 121 0.14 -1.39 -15.57
N ILE A 122 -0.59 -1.88 -14.55
CA ILE A 122 -2.04 -1.80 -14.47
C ILE A 122 -2.46 -0.37 -14.07
N ASN A 123 -2.67 0.48 -15.06
CA ASN A 123 -3.03 1.89 -14.84
C ASN A 123 -4.46 2.12 -14.33
N ASN A 124 -5.35 1.14 -14.49
CA ASN A 124 -6.77 1.21 -14.09
C ASN A 124 -7.11 0.21 -12.98
N LEU A 125 -6.16 -0.11 -12.10
CA LEU A 125 -6.32 -1.15 -11.09
C LEU A 125 -7.57 -0.95 -10.23
N TYR A 126 -7.83 0.28 -9.78
CA TYR A 126 -9.00 0.59 -8.97
C TYR A 126 -10.31 0.23 -9.70
N ASP A 127 -10.43 0.58 -10.99
CA ASP A 127 -11.60 0.23 -11.81
C ASP A 127 -11.79 -1.27 -11.97
N LEU A 128 -10.69 -2.03 -12.07
CA LEU A 128 -10.74 -3.49 -12.14
C LEU A 128 -11.27 -4.12 -10.85
N LEU A 129 -11.02 -3.46 -9.71
CA LEU A 129 -11.43 -3.91 -8.38
C LEU A 129 -12.83 -3.43 -7.97
N LEU A 130 -13.38 -2.39 -8.62
CA LEU A 130 -14.71 -1.83 -8.32
C LEU A 130 -15.82 -2.89 -8.16
N PRO A 131 -15.95 -3.92 -9.03
CA PRO A 131 -17.01 -4.93 -8.87
C PRO A 131 -16.96 -5.70 -7.55
N ASN A 132 -15.79 -5.78 -6.93
CA ASN A 132 -15.56 -6.48 -5.67
C ASN A 132 -15.26 -5.52 -4.49
N LYS A 133 -15.45 -4.21 -4.67
CA LYS A 133 -15.07 -3.18 -3.68
C LYS A 133 -15.69 -3.41 -2.31
N GLU A 134 -17.00 -3.64 -2.23
CA GLU A 134 -17.69 -3.84 -0.93
C GLU A 134 -17.10 -5.03 -0.15
N LYS A 135 -16.89 -6.15 -0.85
CA LYS A 135 -16.24 -7.34 -0.29
C LYS A 135 -14.80 -7.04 0.15
N GLY A 136 -14.04 -6.37 -0.71
CA GLY A 136 -12.65 -5.99 -0.42
C GLY A 136 -12.54 -5.13 0.82
N PHE A 137 -13.37 -4.10 0.95
CA PHE A 137 -13.36 -3.18 2.08
C PHE A 137 -13.83 -3.87 3.36
N SER A 138 -14.84 -4.74 3.28
CA SER A 138 -15.25 -5.57 4.41
C SER A 138 -14.10 -6.47 4.90
N ASN A 139 -13.37 -7.08 3.97
CA ASN A 139 -12.23 -7.94 4.29
C ASN A 139 -11.06 -7.14 4.89
N LEU A 140 -10.72 -5.99 4.32
CA LEU A 140 -9.67 -5.09 4.80
C LEU A 140 -9.94 -4.56 6.21
N LYS A 141 -11.18 -4.12 6.49
CA LYS A 141 -11.60 -3.71 7.84
C LYS A 141 -11.49 -4.85 8.84
N LYS A 142 -11.90 -6.06 8.44
CA LYS A 142 -11.76 -7.25 9.27
C LYS A 142 -10.29 -7.58 9.55
N LEU A 143 -9.44 -7.54 8.52
CA LEU A 143 -8.00 -7.76 8.63
C LEU A 143 -7.38 -6.76 9.61
N MET A 144 -7.65 -5.47 9.44
CA MET A 144 -7.11 -4.44 10.34
C MET A 144 -7.62 -4.55 11.77
N ASN A 145 -8.86 -5.00 11.98
CA ASN A 145 -9.36 -5.29 13.33
C ASN A 145 -8.62 -6.47 13.99
N VAL A 146 -8.17 -7.47 13.22
CA VAL A 146 -7.30 -8.55 13.73
C VAL A 146 -5.91 -8.03 14.07
N GLN A 147 -5.38 -7.08 13.29
CA GLN A 147 -4.05 -6.50 13.49
C GLN A 147 -4.03 -5.29 14.44
N LYS A 148 -5.15 -4.88 15.04
CA LYS A 148 -5.29 -3.61 15.77
C LYS A 148 -4.31 -3.38 16.92
N ASP A 149 -3.85 -4.47 17.55
CA ASP A 149 -2.93 -4.44 18.69
C ASP A 149 -1.46 -4.60 18.25
N LYS A 150 -1.20 -4.69 16.94
CA LYS A 150 0.14 -4.80 16.36
C LYS A 150 0.60 -3.47 15.79
N SER A 151 1.91 -3.26 15.85
CA SER A 151 2.53 -2.16 15.13
C SER A 151 2.41 -2.39 13.61
N PRO A 152 2.50 -1.34 12.76
CA PRO A 152 2.58 -1.51 11.31
C PRO A 152 3.70 -2.46 10.85
N MET A 153 4.79 -2.54 11.63
CA MET A 153 5.91 -3.46 11.40
C MET A 153 5.51 -4.93 11.59
N ASP A 154 4.67 -5.21 12.58
CA ASP A 154 4.27 -6.58 12.96
C ASP A 154 2.95 -7.03 12.30
N ALA A 155 2.20 -6.08 11.74
CA ALA A 155 0.93 -6.31 11.05
C ALA A 155 1.14 -6.91 9.65
N ASN A 156 1.54 -8.19 9.58
CA ASN A 156 1.68 -8.95 8.34
C ASN A 156 0.63 -10.10 8.26
N PRO A 157 -0.31 -10.08 7.29
CA PRO A 157 -0.53 -9.00 6.32
C PRO A 157 -1.32 -7.85 6.96
N GLY A 158 -1.20 -6.65 6.41
CA GLY A 158 -1.95 -5.47 6.86
C GLY A 158 -1.82 -4.29 5.88
N THR A 159 -2.83 -3.43 5.84
CA THR A 159 -2.77 -2.18 5.06
C THR A 159 -3.81 -1.16 5.53
N ARG A 160 -3.44 0.12 5.52
CA ARG A 160 -4.34 1.26 5.72
C ARG A 160 -4.80 1.93 4.42
N PHE A 161 -4.48 1.35 3.26
CA PHE A 161 -4.81 1.98 1.98
C PHE A 161 -6.31 2.19 1.76
N HIS A 162 -7.16 1.29 2.26
CA HIS A 162 -8.62 1.46 2.20
C HIS A 162 -9.10 2.74 2.90
N GLU A 163 -8.44 3.18 3.97
CA GLU A 163 -8.79 4.42 4.67
C GLU A 163 -8.55 5.65 3.79
N LEU A 164 -7.45 5.67 3.04
CA LEU A 164 -7.19 6.73 2.05
C LEU A 164 -8.28 6.75 0.98
N VAL A 165 -8.70 5.58 0.49
CA VAL A 165 -9.76 5.51 -0.52
C VAL A 165 -11.09 6.03 0.04
N GLU A 166 -11.48 5.65 1.27
CA GLU A 166 -12.70 6.17 1.91
C GLU A 166 -12.65 7.71 2.07
N VAL A 167 -11.50 8.26 2.44
CA VAL A 167 -11.31 9.71 2.51
C VAL A 167 -11.48 10.35 1.14
N LEU A 168 -10.86 9.80 0.09
CA LEU A 168 -10.97 10.34 -1.26
C LEU A 168 -12.40 10.31 -1.78
N GLU A 169 -13.11 9.19 -1.60
CA GLU A 169 -14.50 9.04 -2.04
C GLU A 169 -15.43 10.06 -1.39
N ALA A 170 -15.25 10.34 -0.10
CA ALA A 170 -16.03 11.35 0.60
C ALA A 170 -15.86 12.79 0.04
N TYR A 171 -14.84 13.06 -0.77
CA TYR A 171 -14.66 14.34 -1.48
C TYR A 171 -15.24 14.36 -2.90
N PHE A 172 -15.55 13.19 -3.47
CA PHE A 172 -16.07 13.06 -4.83
C PHE A 172 -17.58 12.72 -4.87
N ASP A 173 -18.18 12.42 -3.72
CA ASP A 173 -19.64 12.37 -3.51
C ASP A 173 -20.28 13.77 -3.47
#